data_AF-M7S996-F1
#
_entry.id   AF-M7S996-F1
#
_cell.length_a   1.000
_cell.length_b   1.000
_cell.length_c   1.000
_cell.angle_alpha   90.00
_cell.angle_beta   90.00
_cell.angle_gamma   90.00
#
_symmetry.space_group_name_H-M   'P 1'
#
loop_
_entity.id
_entity.type
_entity.pdbx_description
1 polymer ?
#
loop_
_entity_poly.entity_id
_entity_poly.type
_entity_poly.pdbx_seq_one_letter_code
_entity_poly.pdbx_strand_id
1 'polypeptide(L)'
;MEKLEKDTKVNDPNPAKDDSPDLTAIKSNPLGTEAPCDVFNSDQGDVNFRGVSWQAAAILIAKFQIGLGALSIPSTFHVLGFFPGIVCFLVMAMISTVAGYICGNARQYYPHMHSIGDAAEILFGKGARELVGFIYYIYLAMTAGAGMLTTSVALNTLSEHATCTMVGVAGIIISLWITAIACLTQDRPAAGPSTGPVDLDIRLFPKTTFPQAMTVISNQLFAVGASGTFCSIAAEMKHPEKFTRALIYGQSFIVLTCIAIGSIVYGNIGQYLASPALGSAGPLIAKISYVIALPGLVVTAVLYSHIAAKYWIICETKHSVSVGHTAVEPSQSTRQHLSCLKCRIIEVQITGLEVQVRQLQGRWHHYFFHVG
;
A
#
# COMPACT_ATOMS: atom_id res chain seq x y z
N MET A 1 15.46 -7.88 95.18
CA MET A 1 14.29 -8.53 95.79
C MET A 1 13.09 -8.18 94.94
N GLU A 2 12.24 -9.18 94.75
CA GLU A 2 10.85 -9.08 94.26
C GLU A 2 10.58 -8.93 92.77
N LYS A 3 9.59 -9.72 92.40
CA LYS A 3 9.10 -10.21 91.11
C LYS A 3 7.58 -10.11 91.26
N LEU A 4 6.86 -10.12 90.13
CA LEU A 4 5.43 -10.47 89.96
C LEU A 4 4.45 -9.27 90.04
N GLU A 5 3.84 -8.84 88.93
CA GLU A 5 2.71 -9.42 88.12
C GLU A 5 1.47 -8.52 88.40
N LYS A 6 0.52 -8.19 87.52
CA LYS A 6 -0.03 -8.92 86.38
C LYS A 6 -1.04 -8.07 85.56
N ASP A 7 -0.94 -8.19 84.24
CA ASP A 7 -1.92 -8.24 83.13
C ASP A 7 -3.10 -7.24 82.97
N THR A 8 -3.21 -6.70 81.75
CA THR A 8 -4.30 -7.04 80.79
C THR A 8 -3.84 -6.78 79.34
N LYS A 9 -3.98 -7.79 78.45
CA LYS A 9 -3.67 -7.79 77.01
C LYS A 9 -4.83 -7.27 76.16
N VAL A 10 -4.55 -6.57 75.04
CA VAL A 10 -5.33 -6.66 73.77
C VAL A 10 -4.36 -6.52 72.58
N ASN A 11 -4.53 -7.38 71.58
CA ASN A 11 -3.67 -7.58 70.39
C ASN A 11 -3.85 -6.49 69.31
N ASP A 12 -2.75 -6.13 68.64
CA ASP A 12 -2.72 -5.40 67.36
C ASP A 12 -2.53 -6.35 66.16
N PRO A 13 -3.10 -6.01 64.98
CA PRO A 13 -2.55 -6.40 63.69
C PRO A 13 -2.22 -5.20 62.77
N ASN A 14 -1.07 -5.34 62.10
CA ASN A 14 -0.46 -4.58 60.99
C ASN A 14 -1.41 -4.17 59.84
N PRO A 15 -1.15 -3.08 59.06
CA PRO A 15 -0.30 -3.18 57.84
C PRO A 15 0.58 -1.95 57.50
N ALA A 16 1.89 -2.23 57.36
CA ALA A 16 2.89 -1.86 56.35
C ALA A 16 2.70 -0.66 55.37
N LYS A 17 3.69 0.25 55.49
CA LYS A 17 4.57 0.89 54.46
C LYS A 17 4.03 2.03 53.59
N ASP A 18 4.55 3.24 53.87
CA ASP A 18 4.52 4.42 53.01
C ASP A 18 5.97 4.90 52.80
N ASP A 19 6.52 4.63 51.61
CA ASP A 19 7.87 5.03 51.18
C ASP A 19 7.76 6.29 50.31
N SER A 20 8.14 7.45 50.86
CA SER A 20 8.25 8.71 50.11
C SER A 20 9.51 8.73 49.23
N PRO A 21 9.45 9.14 47.94
CA PRO A 21 10.64 9.50 47.19
C PRO A 21 10.68 11.00 46.84
N ASP A 22 11.74 11.62 47.35
CA ASP A 22 12.67 12.56 46.72
C ASP A 22 12.15 13.68 45.78
N LEU A 23 12.27 14.90 46.30
CA LEU A 23 11.87 16.17 45.72
C LEU A 23 13.01 16.77 44.86
N THR A 24 13.45 16.09 43.80
CA THR A 24 14.54 16.61 42.93
C THR A 24 14.38 16.31 41.44
N ALA A 25 13.26 16.69 40.81
CA ALA A 25 13.18 16.74 39.34
C ALA A 25 12.06 17.65 38.79
N ILE A 26 11.96 18.91 39.22
CA ILE A 26 11.15 19.91 38.51
C ILE A 26 12.07 20.82 37.70
N LYS A 27 12.42 20.39 36.48
CA LYS A 27 12.81 21.33 35.42
C LYS A 27 11.53 21.84 34.79
N SER A 28 11.14 23.05 35.16
CA SER A 28 10.06 23.81 34.55
C SER A 28 10.38 24.08 33.08
N ASN A 29 9.60 23.52 32.16
CA ASN A 29 9.55 23.95 30.77
C ASN A 29 8.35 24.92 30.63
N PRO A 30 8.57 26.23 30.41
CA PRO A 30 7.47 27.20 30.35
C PRO A 30 7.04 27.40 28.89
N LEU A 31 6.00 26.68 28.46
CA LEU A 31 4.91 27.21 27.63
C LEU A 31 3.89 26.08 27.42
N GLY A 32 2.67 26.28 27.91
CA GLY A 32 1.55 25.40 27.66
C GLY A 32 1.19 25.41 26.17
N THR A 33 1.43 24.29 25.51
CA THR A 33 0.65 23.87 24.35
C THR A 33 0.06 22.53 24.77
N GLU A 34 -1.22 22.52 25.16
CA GLU A 34 -1.96 21.26 25.27
C GLU A 34 -1.81 20.53 23.93
N ALA A 35 -1.20 19.34 23.96
CA ALA A 35 -1.09 18.52 22.77
C ALA A 35 -2.52 18.17 22.33
N PRO A 36 -2.97 18.58 21.13
CA PRO A 36 -4.33 18.29 20.70
C PRO A 36 -4.50 16.77 20.59
N CYS A 37 -5.57 16.23 21.19
CA CYS A 37 -5.89 14.80 21.22
C CYS A 37 -5.69 14.15 19.83
N ASP A 38 -4.60 13.40 19.66
CA ASP A 38 -4.39 12.51 18.53
C ASP A 38 -5.26 11.28 18.78
N VAL A 39 -6.18 10.94 17.86
CA VAL A 39 -7.09 9.77 17.97
C VAL A 39 -6.30 8.46 18.16
N PHE A 40 -5.01 8.45 17.81
CA PHE A 40 -4.11 7.32 17.98
C PHE A 40 -3.28 7.36 19.27
N ASN A 41 -3.38 8.41 20.07
CA ASN A 41 -2.68 8.57 21.34
C ASN A 41 -3.69 8.87 22.45
N SER A 42 -4.24 7.81 23.05
CA SER A 42 -5.00 7.91 24.29
C SER A 42 -4.11 7.41 25.43
N ASP A 43 -3.63 8.32 26.27
CA ASP A 43 -2.96 7.97 27.53
C ASP A 43 -3.91 7.22 28.51
N GLN A 44 -5.18 7.04 28.14
CA GLN A 44 -6.22 6.26 28.83
C GLN A 44 -6.72 5.02 28.05
N GLY A 45 -6.14 4.68 26.88
CA GLY A 45 -6.53 3.52 26.07
C GLY A 45 -5.44 2.46 26.06
N ASP A 46 -5.78 1.23 26.44
CA ASP A 46 -4.88 0.07 26.64
C ASP A 46 -4.17 -0.46 25.36
N VAL A 47 -4.18 0.30 24.25
CA VAL A 47 -3.57 -0.15 22.98
C VAL A 47 -2.99 1.03 22.19
N ASN A 48 -1.65 1.05 22.04
CA ASN A 48 -0.93 2.04 21.25
C ASN A 48 -0.95 1.65 19.76
N PHE A 49 -1.68 2.39 18.93
CA PHE A 49 -1.87 2.06 17.51
C PHE A 49 -0.66 2.43 16.62
N ARG A 50 0.35 3.12 17.16
CA ARG A 50 1.59 3.47 16.44
C ARG A 50 2.58 2.30 16.44
N GLY A 51 2.27 1.28 15.64
CA GLY A 51 3.04 0.04 15.56
C GLY A 51 4.16 0.01 14.51
N VAL A 52 4.19 0.94 13.55
CA VAL A 52 5.03 0.80 12.35
C VAL A 52 6.43 1.40 12.57
N SER A 53 7.47 0.60 12.34
CA SER A 53 8.87 1.08 12.32
C SER A 53 9.20 1.78 11.00
N TRP A 54 10.26 2.59 10.96
CA TRP A 54 10.67 3.27 9.72
C TRP A 54 11.07 2.30 8.60
N GLN A 55 11.60 1.12 8.95
CA GLN A 55 11.93 0.07 7.98
C GLN A 55 10.66 -0.57 7.41
N ALA A 56 9.70 -0.89 8.28
CA ALA A 56 8.40 -1.41 7.87
C ALA A 56 7.65 -0.40 6.99
N ALA A 57 7.72 0.90 7.32
CA ALA A 57 7.16 1.96 6.48
C ALA A 57 7.81 2.03 5.09
N ALA A 58 9.13 1.86 4.99
CA ALA A 58 9.82 1.82 3.71
C ALA A 58 9.36 0.63 2.84
N ILE A 59 9.20 -0.54 3.46
CA ILE A 59 8.68 -1.74 2.80
C ILE A 59 7.23 -1.53 2.36
N LEU A 60 6.38 -0.91 3.20
CA LEU A 60 5.00 -0.59 2.86
C LEU A 60 4.94 0.37 1.66
N ILE A 61 5.72 1.45 1.68
CA ILE A 61 5.83 2.42 0.56
C ILE A 61 6.24 1.71 -0.73
N ALA A 62 7.27 0.86 -0.67
CA ALA A 62 7.71 0.08 -1.82
C ALA A 62 6.59 -0.85 -2.33
N LYS A 63 5.88 -1.50 -1.41
CA LYS A 63 4.82 -2.45 -1.76
C LYS A 63 3.62 -1.79 -2.43
N PHE A 64 3.23 -0.58 -2.00
CA PHE A 64 2.15 0.19 -2.64
C PHE A 64 2.46 0.55 -4.11
N GLN A 65 3.74 0.69 -4.47
CA GLN A 65 4.19 1.05 -5.82
C GLN A 65 4.37 -0.16 -6.75
N ILE A 66 4.89 -1.28 -6.23
CA ILE A 66 5.22 -2.46 -7.06
C ILE A 66 3.98 -3.19 -7.59
N GLY A 67 2.98 -3.42 -6.73
CA GLY A 67 1.91 -4.38 -7.04
C GLY A 67 0.95 -3.95 -8.16
N LEU A 68 1.12 -2.76 -8.71
CA LEU A 68 0.18 -2.16 -9.65
C LEU A 68 0.86 -1.57 -10.90
N GLY A 69 1.97 -0.83 -10.73
CA GLY A 69 2.56 -0.11 -11.87
C GLY A 69 3.95 -0.59 -12.30
N ALA A 70 4.67 -1.39 -11.53
CA ALA A 70 5.97 -1.93 -11.98
C ALA A 70 5.81 -2.82 -13.24
N LEU A 71 4.64 -3.43 -13.43
CA LEU A 71 4.34 -4.37 -14.51
C LEU A 71 4.16 -3.69 -15.88
N SER A 72 3.95 -2.37 -15.93
CA SER A 72 3.67 -1.60 -17.16
C SER A 72 4.86 -0.77 -17.63
N ILE A 73 5.96 -0.75 -16.86
CA ILE A 73 7.17 0.02 -17.17
C ILE A 73 7.86 -0.46 -18.47
N PRO A 74 8.06 -1.78 -18.72
CA PRO A 74 8.65 -2.23 -19.97
C PRO A 74 7.85 -1.75 -21.20
N SER A 75 6.52 -1.83 -21.12
CA SER A 75 5.61 -1.38 -22.19
C SER A 75 5.73 0.14 -22.44
N THR A 76 5.98 0.91 -21.39
CA THR A 76 6.20 2.35 -21.52
C THR A 76 7.48 2.66 -22.32
N PHE A 77 8.55 1.90 -22.12
CA PHE A 77 9.79 2.09 -22.88
C PHE A 77 9.63 1.77 -24.36
N HIS A 78 8.77 0.81 -24.72
CA HIS A 78 8.43 0.54 -26.12
C HIS A 78 7.69 1.70 -26.80
N VAL A 79 6.74 2.31 -26.10
CA VAL A 79 5.94 3.42 -26.65
C VAL A 79 6.78 4.70 -26.67
N LEU A 80 7.29 5.14 -25.53
CA LEU A 80 7.97 6.44 -25.43
C LEU A 80 9.40 6.42 -26.01
N GLY A 81 10.01 5.24 -26.12
CA GLY A 81 11.44 5.06 -26.39
C GLY A 81 12.23 4.87 -25.09
N PHE A 82 13.36 4.19 -25.18
CA PHE A 82 14.13 3.78 -23.99
C PHE A 82 14.63 4.97 -23.16
N PHE A 83 15.39 5.86 -23.79
CA PHE A 83 15.97 7.04 -23.14
C PHE A 83 14.91 8.01 -22.60
N PRO A 84 13.96 8.52 -23.41
CA PRO A 84 12.90 9.41 -22.91
C PRO A 84 11.99 8.72 -21.89
N GLY A 85 11.78 7.40 -21.99
CA GLY A 85 11.06 6.58 -21.02
C GLY A 85 11.69 6.63 -19.62
N ILE A 86 13.01 6.42 -19.54
CA ILE A 86 13.75 6.47 -18.27
C ILE A 86 13.78 7.89 -17.69
N VAL A 87 14.05 8.90 -18.52
CA VAL A 87 14.07 10.30 -18.06
C VAL A 87 12.71 10.71 -17.51
N CYS A 88 11.62 10.38 -18.21
CA CYS A 88 10.26 10.65 -17.74
C CYS A 88 9.98 9.92 -16.41
N PHE A 89 10.35 8.65 -16.31
CA PHE A 89 10.16 7.88 -15.07
C PHE A 89 10.92 8.49 -13.88
N LEU A 90 12.16 8.93 -14.07
CA LEU A 90 12.95 9.60 -13.03
C LEU A 90 12.32 10.93 -12.61
N VAL A 91 11.82 11.73 -13.55
CA VAL A 91 11.11 12.98 -13.23
C VAL A 91 9.86 12.70 -12.39
N MET A 92 9.04 11.72 -12.78
CA MET A 92 7.85 11.34 -12.03
C MET A 92 8.19 10.80 -10.64
N ALA A 93 9.26 10.01 -10.52
CA ALA A 93 9.75 9.53 -9.24
C ALA A 93 10.23 10.67 -8.34
N MET A 94 10.95 11.67 -8.89
CA MET A 94 11.38 12.84 -8.14
C MET A 94 10.18 13.65 -7.64
N ILE A 95 9.18 13.90 -8.50
CA ILE A 95 7.95 14.61 -8.11
C ILE A 95 7.24 13.88 -6.97
N SER A 96 7.09 12.55 -7.07
CA SER A 96 6.48 11.74 -6.01
C SER A 96 7.29 11.78 -4.70
N THR A 97 8.63 11.77 -4.81
CA THR A 97 9.53 11.89 -3.65
C THR A 97 9.37 13.24 -2.95
N VAL A 98 9.31 14.33 -3.72
CA VAL A 98 9.10 15.68 -3.18
C VAL A 98 7.73 15.78 -2.53
N ALA A 99 6.68 15.25 -3.14
CA ALA A 99 5.35 15.21 -2.55
C ALA A 99 5.34 14.44 -1.21
N GLY A 100 6.04 13.31 -1.14
CA GLY A 100 6.19 12.55 0.11
C GLY A 100 7.02 13.27 1.16
N TYR A 101 8.07 13.97 0.76
CA TYR A 101 8.87 14.79 1.68
C TYR A 101 8.02 15.90 2.30
N ILE A 102 7.23 16.61 1.47
CA ILE A 102 6.32 17.65 1.94
C ILE A 102 5.27 17.07 2.88
N CYS A 103 4.64 15.94 2.53
CA CYS A 103 3.66 15.28 3.39
C CYS A 103 4.25 14.84 4.73
N GLY A 104 5.45 14.25 4.71
CA GLY A 104 6.16 13.83 5.91
C GLY A 104 6.53 15.00 6.82
N ASN A 105 6.99 16.10 6.25
CA ASN A 105 7.34 17.31 7.00
C ASN A 105 6.09 17.99 7.54
N ALA A 106 5.04 18.15 6.73
CA ALA A 106 3.77 18.75 7.15
C ALA A 106 3.13 17.99 8.33
N ARG A 107 3.28 16.66 8.38
CA ARG A 107 2.82 15.84 9.51
C ARG A 107 3.52 16.16 10.83
N GLN A 108 4.79 16.57 10.80
CA GLN A 108 5.53 16.96 12.01
C GLN A 108 4.96 18.25 12.62
N TYR A 109 4.51 19.18 11.76
CA TYR A 109 3.88 20.43 12.19
C TYR A 109 2.38 20.26 12.52
N TYR A 110 1.68 19.34 11.83
CA TYR A 110 0.25 19.09 12.00
C TYR A 110 -0.06 17.62 12.33
N PRO A 111 0.06 17.21 13.62
CA PRO A 111 -0.20 15.83 14.06
C PRO A 111 -1.64 15.34 13.90
N HIS A 112 -2.60 16.21 13.57
CA HIS A 112 -4.00 15.86 13.30
C HIS A 112 -4.28 15.50 11.83
N MET A 113 -3.28 15.69 10.94
CA MET A 113 -3.40 15.44 9.50
C MET A 113 -3.20 13.95 9.19
N HIS A 114 -4.27 13.16 9.12
CA HIS A 114 -4.18 11.70 8.89
C HIS A 114 -4.34 11.31 7.42
N SER A 115 -4.83 12.24 6.62
CA SER A 115 -5.13 12.02 5.21
C SER A 115 -4.80 13.25 4.37
N ILE A 116 -4.78 13.08 3.05
CA ILE A 116 -4.65 14.20 2.10
C ILE A 116 -5.86 15.13 2.16
N GLY A 117 -7.07 14.61 2.44
CA GLY A 117 -8.26 15.45 2.63
C GLY A 117 -8.09 16.45 3.78
N ASP A 118 -7.46 16.02 4.87
CA ASP A 118 -7.14 16.91 6.00
C ASP A 118 -6.09 17.97 5.62
N ALA A 119 -5.11 17.60 4.80
CA ALA A 119 -4.13 18.54 4.27
C ALA A 119 -4.81 19.62 3.41
N ALA A 120 -5.79 19.23 2.59
CA ALA A 120 -6.58 20.15 1.78
C ALA A 120 -7.43 21.10 2.64
N GLU A 121 -7.95 20.63 3.78
CA GLU A 121 -8.69 21.47 4.73
C GLU A 121 -7.81 22.61 5.28
N ILE A 122 -6.58 22.28 5.66
CA ILE A 122 -5.65 23.25 6.24
C ILE A 122 -5.26 24.31 5.20
N LEU A 123 -5.11 23.92 3.94
CA LEU A 123 -4.66 24.81 2.87
C LEU A 123 -5.79 25.68 2.27
N PHE A 124 -6.99 25.12 2.11
CA PHE A 124 -8.07 25.72 1.31
C PHE A 124 -9.43 25.74 2.01
N GLY A 125 -9.52 25.25 3.25
CA GLY A 125 -10.75 25.21 4.05
C GLY A 125 -11.65 24.00 3.77
N LYS A 126 -12.83 24.00 4.40
CA LYS A 126 -13.73 22.83 4.46
C LYS A 126 -14.22 22.34 3.10
N GLY A 127 -14.54 23.24 2.16
CA GLY A 127 -15.02 22.83 0.83
C GLY A 127 -13.97 22.05 0.02
N ALA A 128 -12.69 22.42 0.16
CA ALA A 128 -11.61 21.72 -0.51
C ALA A 128 -11.35 20.34 0.09
N ARG A 129 -11.57 20.16 1.40
CA ARG A 129 -11.48 18.86 2.06
C ARG A 129 -12.46 17.86 1.48
N GLU A 130 -13.72 18.25 1.31
CA GLU A 130 -14.74 17.35 0.76
C GLU A 130 -14.42 16.96 -0.69
N LEU A 131 -14.04 17.94 -1.53
CA LEU A 131 -13.70 17.69 -2.93
C LEU A 131 -12.45 16.83 -3.09
N VAL A 132 -11.32 17.25 -2.51
CA VAL A 132 -10.04 16.52 -2.60
C VAL A 132 -10.17 15.16 -1.95
N GLY A 133 -10.90 15.08 -0.85
CA GLY A 133 -11.18 13.84 -0.15
C GLY A 133 -11.99 12.84 -0.96
N PHE A 134 -13.02 13.31 -1.66
CA PHE A 134 -13.82 12.48 -2.55
C PHE A 134 -13.01 11.97 -3.74
N ILE A 135 -12.21 12.83 -4.37
CA ILE A 135 -11.30 12.45 -5.46
C ILE A 135 -10.29 11.40 -4.98
N TYR A 136 -9.70 11.60 -3.79
CA TYR A 136 -8.77 10.66 -3.19
C TYR A 136 -9.41 9.30 -2.90
N TYR A 137 -10.67 9.27 -2.44
CA TYR A 137 -11.40 8.02 -2.23
C TYR A 137 -11.64 7.26 -3.54
N ILE A 138 -12.08 7.94 -4.60
CA ILE A 138 -12.24 7.34 -5.93
C ILE A 138 -10.90 6.79 -6.43
N TYR A 139 -9.81 7.54 -6.26
CA TYR A 139 -8.47 7.09 -6.62
C TYR A 139 -8.10 5.78 -5.93
N LEU A 140 -8.31 5.68 -4.61
CA LEU A 140 -8.05 4.45 -3.86
C LEU A 140 -8.94 3.29 -4.34
N ALA A 141 -10.22 3.54 -4.64
CA ALA A 141 -11.15 2.53 -5.13
C ALA A 141 -10.75 1.99 -6.51
N MET A 142 -10.39 2.88 -7.46
CA MET A 142 -9.89 2.49 -8.78
C MET A 142 -8.58 1.69 -8.67
N THR A 143 -7.70 2.08 -7.75
CA THR A 143 -6.42 1.41 -7.52
C THR A 143 -6.62 0.01 -6.93
N ALA A 144 -7.53 -0.14 -5.96
CA ALA A 144 -7.92 -1.44 -5.45
C ALA A 144 -8.54 -2.32 -6.56
N GLY A 145 -9.37 -1.74 -7.43
CA GLY A 145 -9.93 -2.39 -8.61
C GLY A 145 -8.86 -2.91 -9.58
N ALA A 146 -7.87 -2.09 -9.93
CA ALA A 146 -6.75 -2.50 -10.79
C ALA A 146 -5.93 -3.66 -10.18
N GLY A 147 -5.78 -3.68 -8.86
CA GLY A 147 -5.10 -4.76 -8.14
C GLY A 147 -5.88 -6.07 -8.21
N MET A 148 -7.22 -6.00 -8.10
CA MET A 148 -8.09 -7.15 -8.29
C MET A 148 -8.03 -7.69 -9.72
N LEU A 149 -8.09 -6.81 -10.74
CA LEU A 149 -7.97 -7.23 -12.15
C LEU A 149 -6.67 -8.00 -12.42
N THR A 150 -5.55 -7.49 -11.90
CA THR A 150 -4.24 -8.14 -12.06
C THR A 150 -4.20 -9.50 -11.35
N THR A 151 -4.84 -9.61 -10.19
CA THR A 151 -5.00 -10.88 -9.47
C THR A 151 -5.86 -11.87 -10.26
N SER A 152 -6.93 -11.41 -10.90
CA SER A 152 -7.79 -12.24 -11.76
C SER A 152 -7.04 -12.77 -12.98
N VAL A 153 -6.20 -11.95 -13.61
CA VAL A 153 -5.33 -12.37 -14.74
C VAL A 153 -4.34 -13.46 -14.28
N ALA A 154 -3.76 -13.29 -13.10
CA ALA A 154 -2.90 -14.32 -12.50
C ALA A 154 -3.68 -15.64 -12.31
N LEU A 155 -4.86 -15.60 -11.66
CA LEU A 155 -5.70 -16.78 -11.42
C LEU A 155 -6.15 -17.49 -12.71
N ASN A 156 -6.49 -16.73 -13.76
CA ASN A 156 -6.83 -17.28 -15.08
C ASN A 156 -5.65 -18.02 -15.71
N THR A 157 -4.44 -17.47 -15.58
CA THR A 157 -3.21 -18.08 -16.12
C THR A 157 -2.84 -19.37 -15.38
N LEU A 158 -3.21 -19.49 -14.10
CA LEU A 158 -2.99 -20.69 -13.28
C LEU A 158 -4.05 -21.77 -13.48
N SER A 159 -5.26 -21.41 -13.91
CA SER A 159 -6.39 -22.35 -13.98
C SER A 159 -6.14 -23.50 -14.97
N GLU A 160 -5.28 -23.35 -15.98
CA GLU A 160 -5.01 -24.43 -16.94
C GLU A 160 -4.26 -25.66 -16.37
N HIS A 161 -3.56 -25.56 -15.24
CA HIS A 161 -2.96 -26.73 -14.57
C HIS A 161 -2.97 -26.58 -13.05
N ALA A 162 -3.58 -27.58 -12.38
CA ALA A 162 -3.75 -27.63 -10.94
C ALA A 162 -2.41 -27.77 -10.21
N THR A 163 -1.86 -26.67 -9.67
CA THR A 163 -0.88 -26.76 -8.57
C THR A 163 -0.81 -25.48 -7.71
N CYS A 164 -1.56 -25.54 -6.61
CA CYS A 164 -1.28 -25.10 -5.24
C CYS A 164 -1.13 -23.61 -4.86
N THR A 165 -2.02 -23.20 -3.96
CA THR A 165 -2.17 -21.90 -3.25
C THR A 165 -1.21 -21.70 -2.07
N MET A 166 -0.06 -22.36 -1.99
CA MET A 166 0.84 -22.15 -0.85
C MET A 166 2.29 -22.06 -1.30
N VAL A 167 2.79 -20.82 -1.39
CA VAL A 167 4.12 -20.34 -0.95
C VAL A 167 4.29 -18.88 -1.42
N GLY A 168 4.60 -17.97 -0.48
CA GLY A 168 5.38 -16.76 -0.82
C GLY A 168 4.81 -15.39 -0.45
N VAL A 169 4.74 -15.08 0.86
CA VAL A 169 4.73 -13.68 1.34
C VAL A 169 6.14 -13.10 1.17
N ALA A 170 6.51 -12.79 -0.08
CA ALA A 170 7.61 -11.91 -0.55
C ALA A 170 7.70 -11.89 -2.10
N GLY A 171 6.62 -12.24 -2.82
CA GLY A 171 6.78 -12.81 -4.16
C GLY A 171 6.83 -11.85 -5.35
N ILE A 172 6.23 -10.64 -5.33
CA ILE A 172 6.18 -9.82 -6.57
C ILE A 172 7.59 -9.41 -7.02
N ILE A 173 8.46 -8.95 -6.11
CA ILE A 173 9.84 -8.56 -6.48
C ILE A 173 10.59 -9.76 -7.05
N ILE A 174 10.50 -10.90 -6.37
CA ILE A 174 11.16 -12.14 -6.79
C ILE A 174 10.64 -12.58 -8.16
N SER A 175 9.32 -12.54 -8.37
CA SER A 175 8.67 -12.85 -9.64
C SER A 175 9.12 -11.93 -10.77
N LEU A 176 9.27 -10.63 -10.50
CA LEU A 176 9.76 -9.67 -11.49
C LEU A 176 11.21 -9.96 -11.89
N TRP A 177 12.07 -10.32 -10.92
CA TRP A 177 13.44 -10.72 -11.22
C TRP A 177 13.53 -12.06 -11.96
N ILE A 178 12.71 -13.05 -11.59
CA ILE A 178 12.60 -14.32 -12.33
C ILE A 178 12.16 -14.06 -13.78
N THR A 179 11.14 -13.20 -13.97
CA THR A 179 10.67 -12.79 -15.29
C THR A 179 11.81 -12.13 -16.07
N ALA A 180 12.53 -11.18 -15.46
CA ALA A 180 13.64 -10.47 -16.10
C ALA A 180 14.78 -11.42 -16.51
N ILE A 181 15.20 -12.33 -15.63
CA ILE A 181 16.25 -13.32 -15.91
C ILE A 181 15.80 -14.29 -17.01
N ALA A 182 14.55 -14.74 -16.97
CA ALA A 182 14.02 -15.61 -18.01
C ALA A 182 14.00 -14.92 -19.39
N CYS A 183 13.66 -13.63 -19.44
CA CYS A 183 13.74 -12.84 -20.67
C CYS A 183 15.18 -12.72 -21.19
N LEU A 184 16.20 -12.71 -20.31
CA LEU A 184 17.62 -12.72 -20.72
C LEU A 184 18.06 -14.05 -21.33
N THR A 185 17.49 -15.16 -20.86
CA THR A 185 17.84 -16.49 -21.35
C THR A 185 17.07 -16.89 -22.62
N GLN A 186 16.12 -16.06 -23.05
CA GLN A 186 15.32 -16.31 -24.24
C GLN A 186 16.03 -15.78 -25.48
N ASP A 187 16.41 -16.68 -26.38
CA ASP A 187 16.94 -16.29 -27.69
C ASP A 187 15.90 -15.54 -28.55
N ARG A 188 14.60 -15.74 -28.25
CA ARG A 188 13.47 -15.22 -29.04
C ARG A 188 12.29 -14.86 -28.12
N PRO A 189 11.55 -13.76 -28.39
CA PRO A 189 10.38 -13.39 -27.62
C PRO A 189 9.24 -14.38 -27.84
N ALA A 190 8.54 -14.75 -26.76
CA ALA A 190 7.49 -15.76 -26.79
C ALA A 190 6.28 -15.41 -27.68
N ALA A 191 6.00 -14.11 -27.87
CA ALA A 191 4.94 -13.62 -28.75
C ALA A 191 5.43 -13.26 -30.16
N GLY A 192 6.71 -13.50 -30.47
CA GLY A 192 7.28 -13.27 -31.80
C GLY A 192 7.06 -14.43 -32.78
N PRO A 193 7.34 -14.22 -34.08
CA PRO A 193 7.24 -15.27 -35.08
C PRO A 193 8.17 -16.45 -34.78
N SER A 194 7.68 -17.68 -34.94
CA SER A 194 8.40 -18.92 -34.59
C SER A 194 9.60 -19.22 -35.49
N THR A 195 9.61 -18.67 -36.71
CA THR A 195 10.70 -18.76 -37.69
C THR A 195 10.88 -17.42 -38.41
N GLY A 196 12.13 -16.99 -38.60
CA GLY A 196 12.48 -15.74 -39.30
C GLY A 196 13.27 -14.73 -38.46
N PRO A 197 13.70 -13.60 -39.06
CA PRO A 197 14.39 -12.53 -38.35
C PRO A 197 13.43 -11.84 -37.39
N VAL A 198 13.79 -11.78 -36.10
CA VAL A 198 13.03 -11.06 -35.07
C VAL A 198 13.45 -9.60 -35.10
N ASP A 199 12.54 -8.72 -35.52
CA ASP A 199 12.72 -7.28 -35.29
C ASP A 199 12.16 -6.92 -33.92
N LEU A 200 13.02 -6.49 -33.00
CA LEU A 200 12.64 -6.06 -31.66
C LEU A 200 12.09 -4.63 -31.66
N ASP A 201 12.34 -3.84 -32.71
CA ASP A 201 11.99 -2.41 -32.80
C ASP A 201 12.42 -1.63 -31.55
N ILE A 202 13.71 -1.70 -31.22
CA ILE A 202 14.29 -0.95 -30.10
C ILE A 202 14.41 0.51 -30.51
N ARG A 203 13.54 1.35 -29.95
CA ARG A 203 13.43 2.76 -30.30
C ARG A 203 14.19 3.63 -29.31
N LEU A 204 15.13 4.43 -29.84
CA LEU A 204 15.79 5.48 -29.06
C LEU A 204 14.90 6.73 -28.90
N PHE A 205 14.10 7.03 -29.92
CA PHE A 205 13.23 8.22 -30.00
C PHE A 205 11.76 7.83 -30.19
N PRO A 206 10.80 8.63 -29.65
CA PRO A 206 9.38 8.32 -29.71
C PRO A 206 8.85 8.40 -31.14
N LYS A 207 8.13 7.36 -31.56
CA LYS A 207 7.26 7.38 -32.75
C LYS A 207 5.81 7.17 -32.30
N THR A 208 5.30 8.11 -31.51
CA THR A 208 3.99 7.97 -30.86
C THR A 208 3.10 9.16 -31.09
N THR A 209 1.80 8.89 -31.02
CA THR A 209 0.78 9.92 -31.00
C THR A 209 0.66 10.49 -29.58
N PHE A 210 0.20 11.74 -29.46
CA PHE A 210 0.00 12.40 -28.17
C PHE A 210 -0.87 11.56 -27.19
N PRO A 211 -1.99 10.94 -27.60
CA PRO A 211 -2.79 10.11 -26.70
C PRO A 211 -2.04 8.88 -26.16
N GLN A 212 -1.23 8.23 -27.00
CA GLN A 212 -0.44 7.06 -26.58
C GLN A 212 0.65 7.46 -25.57
N ALA A 213 1.30 8.60 -25.80
CA ALA A 213 2.29 9.15 -24.86
C ALA A 213 1.65 9.46 -23.49
N MET A 214 0.48 10.11 -23.46
CA MET A 214 -0.22 10.43 -22.22
C MET A 214 -0.65 9.18 -21.43
N THR A 215 -1.09 8.12 -22.12
CA THR A 215 -1.46 6.85 -21.47
C THR A 215 -0.26 6.21 -20.77
N VAL A 216 0.90 6.15 -21.42
CA VAL A 216 2.07 5.52 -20.80
C VAL A 216 2.70 6.36 -19.70
N ILE A 217 2.65 7.70 -19.82
CA ILE A 217 3.00 8.62 -18.72
C ILE A 217 2.06 8.42 -17.53
N SER A 218 0.77 8.22 -17.75
CA SER A 218 -0.20 7.93 -16.69
C SER A 218 0.08 6.60 -16.00
N ASN A 219 0.49 5.57 -16.76
CA ASN A 219 0.91 4.28 -16.20
C ASN A 219 2.17 4.42 -15.32
N GLN A 220 3.14 5.23 -15.75
CA GLN A 220 4.32 5.55 -14.93
C GLN A 220 3.94 6.32 -13.68
N LEU A 221 3.05 7.31 -13.79
CA LEU A 221 2.53 8.04 -12.63
C LEU A 221 1.88 7.08 -11.65
N PHE A 222 1.11 6.11 -12.12
CA PHE A 222 0.50 5.09 -11.27
C PHE A 222 1.53 4.17 -10.61
N ALA A 223 2.65 3.88 -11.28
CA ALA A 223 3.75 3.09 -10.71
C ALA A 223 4.46 3.75 -9.55
N VAL A 224 4.64 5.08 -9.59
CA VAL A 224 5.29 5.84 -8.51
C VAL A 224 4.31 6.64 -7.64
N GLY A 225 3.02 6.59 -7.98
CA GLY A 225 1.93 7.44 -7.48
C GLY A 225 1.36 7.05 -6.14
N ALA A 226 2.18 6.53 -5.22
CA ALA A 226 1.74 6.20 -3.87
C ALA A 226 1.63 7.44 -2.95
N SER A 227 1.82 8.66 -3.47
CA SER A 227 1.87 9.88 -2.65
C SER A 227 0.61 10.09 -1.80
N GLY A 228 -0.52 9.59 -2.30
CA GLY A 228 -1.79 9.44 -1.59
C GLY A 228 -1.69 8.82 -0.19
N THR A 229 -0.94 7.73 -0.10
CA THR A 229 -0.90 6.86 1.08
C THR A 229 0.18 7.28 2.08
N PHE A 230 1.09 8.18 1.69
CA PHE A 230 2.21 8.63 2.52
C PHE A 230 1.75 9.27 3.83
N CYS A 231 0.72 10.12 3.82
CA CYS A 231 0.15 10.70 5.04
C CYS A 231 -0.42 9.63 5.99
N SER A 232 -1.09 8.62 5.43
CA SER A 232 -1.67 7.52 6.21
C SER A 232 -0.59 6.64 6.83
N ILE A 233 0.48 6.34 6.07
CA ILE A 233 1.63 5.56 6.55
C ILE A 233 2.38 6.34 7.63
N ALA A 234 2.64 7.63 7.41
CA ALA A 234 3.30 8.49 8.39
C ALA A 234 2.51 8.59 9.72
N ALA A 235 1.17 8.55 9.67
CA ALA A 235 0.32 8.55 10.86
C ALA A 235 0.39 7.25 11.69
N GLU A 236 0.76 6.12 11.08
CA GLU A 236 0.88 4.82 11.75
C GLU A 236 2.29 4.53 12.29
N MET A 237 3.26 5.39 11.95
CA MET A 237 4.64 5.24 12.42
C MET A 237 4.78 5.57 13.90
N LYS A 238 5.57 4.75 14.60
CA LYS A 238 6.01 5.04 15.99
C LYS A 238 6.78 6.35 16.10
N HIS A 239 7.58 6.64 15.08
CA HIS A 239 8.51 7.76 15.00
C HIS A 239 8.33 8.49 13.67
N PRO A 240 7.29 9.36 13.53
CA PRO A 240 7.00 10.05 12.27
C PRO A 240 8.15 10.95 11.79
N GLU A 241 9.03 11.39 12.69
CA GLU A 241 10.23 12.15 12.35
C GLU A 241 11.21 11.39 11.44
N LYS A 242 11.15 10.06 11.45
CA LYS A 242 11.97 9.17 10.60
C LYS A 242 11.32 8.84 9.26
N PHE A 243 10.14 9.38 8.95
CA PHE A 243 9.40 9.08 7.71
C PHE A 243 10.22 9.40 6.46
N THR A 244 10.95 10.52 6.43
CA THR A 244 11.78 10.91 5.27
C THR A 244 12.84 9.86 4.95
N ARG A 245 13.42 9.22 5.96
CA ARG A 245 14.37 8.12 5.75
C ARG A 245 13.66 6.93 5.09
N ALA A 246 12.51 6.53 5.63
CA ALA A 246 11.70 5.45 5.08
C ALA A 246 11.29 5.70 3.62
N LEU A 247 10.89 6.93 3.31
CA LEU A 247 10.52 7.36 1.97
C LEU A 247 11.69 7.25 0.99
N ILE A 248 12.86 7.81 1.32
CA ILE A 248 14.03 7.77 0.43
C ILE A 248 14.45 6.33 0.14
N TYR A 249 14.56 5.48 1.16
CA TYR A 249 14.95 4.07 0.97
C TYR A 249 13.90 3.29 0.17
N GLY A 250 12.62 3.46 0.48
CA GLY A 250 11.53 2.80 -0.26
C GLY A 250 11.50 3.24 -1.72
N GLN A 251 11.54 4.55 -1.96
CA GLN A 251 11.47 5.12 -3.29
C GLN A 251 12.69 4.77 -4.15
N SER A 252 13.90 4.89 -3.60
CA SER A 252 15.12 4.54 -4.33
C SER A 252 15.13 3.07 -4.74
N PHE A 253 14.69 2.18 -3.83
CA PHE A 253 14.61 0.75 -4.10
C PHE A 253 13.63 0.45 -5.26
N ILE A 254 12.47 1.11 -5.28
CA ILE A 254 11.51 0.97 -6.38
C ILE A 254 12.06 1.48 -7.69
N VAL A 255 12.59 2.70 -7.71
CA VAL A 255 13.08 3.32 -8.93
C VAL A 255 14.18 2.48 -9.57
N LEU A 256 15.15 2.02 -8.77
CA LEU A 256 16.24 1.17 -9.26
C LEU A 256 15.73 -0.17 -9.80
N THR A 257 14.85 -0.84 -9.06
CA THR A 257 14.29 -2.15 -9.47
C THR A 257 13.46 -2.02 -10.74
N CYS A 258 12.65 -0.97 -10.85
CA CYS A 258 11.80 -0.70 -11.99
C CYS A 258 12.60 -0.37 -13.25
N ILE A 259 13.66 0.45 -13.14
CA ILE A 259 14.54 0.76 -14.27
C ILE A 259 15.31 -0.49 -14.70
N ALA A 260 15.86 -1.27 -13.75
CA ALA A 260 16.61 -2.48 -14.07
C ALA A 260 15.73 -3.51 -14.81
N ILE A 261 14.57 -3.83 -14.25
CA ILE A 261 13.64 -4.82 -14.82
C ILE A 261 13.03 -4.30 -16.12
N GLY A 262 12.64 -3.03 -16.16
CA GLY A 262 12.16 -2.37 -17.38
C GLY A 262 13.17 -2.45 -18.52
N SER A 263 14.45 -2.18 -18.22
CA SER A 263 15.53 -2.21 -19.22
C SER A 263 15.83 -3.62 -19.72
N ILE A 264 15.89 -4.59 -18.80
CA ILE A 264 16.15 -5.98 -19.15
C ILE A 264 15.03 -6.55 -20.02
N VAL A 265 13.76 -6.37 -19.59
CA VAL A 265 12.62 -6.96 -20.30
C VAL A 265 12.41 -6.25 -21.64
N TYR A 266 12.53 -4.92 -21.72
CA TYR A 266 12.41 -4.20 -22.98
C TYR A 266 13.54 -4.53 -23.96
N GLY A 267 14.78 -4.65 -23.50
CA GLY A 267 15.93 -4.93 -24.36
C GLY A 267 15.89 -6.30 -25.06
N ASN A 268 15.25 -7.30 -24.44
CA ASN A 268 15.19 -8.67 -25.00
C ASN A 268 13.88 -8.97 -25.73
N ILE A 269 12.79 -8.25 -25.41
CA ILE A 269 11.45 -8.54 -25.96
C ILE A 269 10.98 -7.47 -26.96
N GLY A 270 11.35 -6.22 -26.76
CA GLY A 270 11.02 -5.13 -27.69
C GLY A 270 9.51 -4.94 -27.88
N GLN A 271 9.04 -4.99 -29.12
CA GLN A 271 7.62 -4.83 -29.47
C GLN A 271 6.69 -5.96 -29.02
N TYR A 272 7.23 -7.14 -28.68
CA TYR A 272 6.45 -8.33 -28.33
C TYR A 272 6.08 -8.41 -26.84
N LEU A 273 6.10 -7.27 -26.14
CA LEU A 273 5.81 -7.19 -24.71
C LEU A 273 4.34 -7.50 -24.42
N ALA A 274 4.12 -8.45 -23.50
CA ALA A 274 2.79 -8.70 -22.97
C ALA A 274 2.44 -7.67 -21.88
N SER A 275 1.15 -7.39 -21.72
CA SER A 275 0.63 -6.57 -20.61
C SER A 275 -0.35 -7.41 -19.80
N PRO A 276 -0.06 -7.73 -18.52
CA PRO A 276 1.11 -7.31 -17.72
C PRO A 276 2.43 -7.99 -18.13
N ALA A 277 3.58 -7.34 -17.84
CA ALA A 277 4.90 -7.80 -18.30
C ALA A 277 5.28 -9.24 -17.90
N LEU A 278 4.70 -9.79 -16.81
CA LEU A 278 4.92 -11.18 -16.38
C LEU A 278 4.58 -12.20 -17.47
N GLY A 279 3.64 -11.89 -18.36
CA GLY A 279 3.27 -12.77 -19.48
C GLY A 279 4.35 -12.89 -20.56
N SER A 280 5.35 -12.00 -20.56
CA SER A 280 6.33 -11.91 -21.65
C SER A 280 7.42 -13.00 -21.56
N ALA A 281 7.63 -13.61 -20.39
CA ALA A 281 8.63 -14.66 -20.16
C ALA A 281 8.25 -16.04 -20.72
N GLY A 282 7.27 -16.14 -21.61
CA GLY A 282 6.82 -17.40 -22.22
C GLY A 282 5.95 -18.26 -21.30
N PRO A 283 5.25 -19.27 -21.84
CA PRO A 283 4.11 -19.91 -21.16
C PRO A 283 4.49 -20.62 -19.85
N LEU A 284 5.65 -21.26 -19.79
CA LEU A 284 6.09 -22.00 -18.60
C LEU A 284 6.56 -21.05 -17.48
N ILE A 285 7.45 -20.10 -17.79
CA ILE A 285 7.98 -19.18 -16.78
C ILE A 285 6.94 -18.14 -16.37
N ALA A 286 6.05 -17.70 -17.27
CA ALA A 286 4.94 -16.82 -16.92
C ALA A 286 4.06 -17.48 -15.84
N LYS A 287 3.72 -18.77 -15.98
CA LYS A 287 2.95 -19.51 -14.98
C LYS A 287 3.63 -19.50 -13.61
N ILE A 288 4.92 -19.86 -13.54
CA ILE A 288 5.71 -19.82 -12.29
C ILE A 288 5.73 -18.41 -11.69
N SER A 289 5.96 -17.40 -12.53
CA SER A 289 6.05 -16.00 -12.12
C SER A 289 4.72 -15.50 -11.56
N TYR A 290 3.59 -15.86 -12.17
CA TYR A 290 2.25 -15.50 -11.68
C TYR A 290 1.91 -16.20 -10.35
N VAL A 291 2.26 -17.47 -10.15
CA VAL A 291 2.08 -18.14 -8.84
C VAL A 291 2.81 -17.36 -7.74
N ILE A 292 4.07 -17.03 -7.97
CA ILE A 292 4.91 -16.35 -6.99
C ILE A 292 4.42 -14.92 -6.75
N ALA A 293 3.96 -14.20 -7.79
CA ALA A 293 3.46 -12.84 -7.65
C ALA A 293 2.09 -12.75 -6.93
N LEU A 294 1.25 -13.77 -7.06
CA LEU A 294 -0.16 -13.74 -6.64
C LEU A 294 -0.37 -13.32 -5.16
N PRO A 295 0.35 -13.86 -4.16
CA PRO A 295 0.19 -13.42 -2.78
C PRO A 295 0.50 -11.93 -2.59
N GLY A 296 1.55 -11.44 -3.25
CA GLY A 296 1.91 -10.03 -3.15
C GLY A 296 0.88 -9.12 -3.83
N LEU A 297 0.28 -9.55 -4.95
CA LEU A 297 -0.78 -8.83 -5.65
C LEU A 297 -2.04 -8.73 -4.78
N VAL A 298 -2.46 -9.85 -4.19
CA VAL A 298 -3.60 -9.91 -3.26
C VAL A 298 -3.38 -8.99 -2.06
N VAL A 299 -2.22 -9.09 -1.39
CA VAL A 299 -1.95 -8.23 -0.22
C VAL A 299 -1.90 -6.76 -0.64
N THR A 300 -1.48 -6.44 -1.86
CA THR A 300 -1.46 -5.03 -2.33
C THR A 300 -2.88 -4.50 -2.55
N ALA A 301 -3.75 -5.29 -3.18
CA ALA A 301 -5.17 -4.95 -3.32
C ALA A 301 -5.84 -4.73 -1.95
N VAL A 302 -5.59 -5.64 -0.99
CA VAL A 302 -6.12 -5.54 0.38
C VAL A 302 -5.60 -4.30 1.10
N LEU A 303 -4.32 -3.95 0.94
CA LEU A 303 -3.75 -2.74 1.56
C LEU A 303 -4.41 -1.46 1.05
N TYR A 304 -4.67 -1.34 -0.26
CA TYR A 304 -5.39 -0.19 -0.82
C TYR A 304 -6.83 -0.13 -0.31
N SER A 305 -7.55 -1.27 -0.27
CA SER A 305 -8.89 -1.35 0.33
C SER A 305 -8.90 -0.95 1.81
N HIS A 306 -7.89 -1.38 2.58
CA HIS A 306 -7.75 -1.05 3.99
C HIS A 306 -7.56 0.46 4.20
N ILE A 307 -6.69 1.10 3.42
CA ILE A 307 -6.49 2.56 3.48
C ILE A 307 -7.78 3.30 3.08
N ALA A 308 -8.49 2.84 2.05
CA ALA A 308 -9.76 3.44 1.63
C ALA A 308 -10.82 3.36 2.75
N ALA A 309 -10.94 2.19 3.39
CA ALA A 309 -11.85 2.01 4.52
C ALA A 309 -11.46 2.90 5.71
N LYS A 310 -10.17 2.95 6.07
CA LYS A 310 -9.68 3.83 7.14
C LYS A 310 -9.97 5.30 6.86
N TYR A 311 -9.74 5.74 5.62
CA TYR A 311 -9.99 7.11 5.18
C TYR A 311 -11.48 7.48 5.32
N TRP A 312 -12.38 6.61 4.86
CA TRP A 312 -13.83 6.82 4.98
C TRP A 312 -14.28 6.98 6.44
N ILE A 313 -13.80 6.10 7.31
CA ILE A 313 -14.11 6.13 8.75
C ILE A 313 -13.69 7.45 9.40
N ILE A 314 -12.47 7.92 9.10
CA ILE A 314 -11.96 9.20 9.64
C ILE A 314 -12.75 10.39 9.11
N CYS A 315 -13.21 10.33 7.85
CA CYS A 315 -14.02 11.39 7.28
C CYS A 315 -15.37 11.49 7.99
N GLU A 316 -16.04 10.36 8.22
CA GLU A 316 -17.35 10.29 8.87
C GLU A 316 -17.31 10.80 10.31
N THR A 317 -16.30 10.39 11.09
CA THR A 317 -16.16 10.82 12.49
C THR A 317 -15.95 12.33 12.59
N LYS A 318 -15.13 12.91 11.72
CA LYS A 318 -14.90 14.35 11.68
C LYS A 318 -16.11 15.14 11.16
N HIS A 319 -16.87 14.59 10.22
CA HIS A 319 -18.12 15.19 9.76
C HIS A 319 -19.14 15.26 10.91
N SER A 320 -19.28 14.18 11.68
CA SER A 320 -20.15 14.11 12.86
C SER A 320 -19.80 15.18 13.91
N VAL A 321 -18.51 15.42 14.16
CA VAL A 321 -18.04 16.46 15.09
C VAL A 321 -18.33 17.88 14.58
N SER A 322 -18.19 18.14 13.27
CA SER A 322 -18.44 19.49 12.72
C SER A 322 -19.93 19.87 12.70
N VAL A 323 -20.85 18.91 12.77
CA VAL A 323 -22.31 19.14 12.75
C VAL A 323 -22.88 19.38 14.17
N GLY A 324 -22.01 19.53 15.18
CA GLY A 324 -22.44 19.97 16.53
C GLY A 324 -23.15 18.91 17.35
N HIS A 325 -23.13 17.64 16.94
CA HIS A 325 -23.38 16.56 17.88
C HIS A 325 -22.18 16.52 18.84
N THR A 326 -22.36 16.99 20.08
CA THR A 326 -21.45 16.74 21.20
C THR A 326 -20.96 15.31 21.08
N ALA A 327 -19.63 15.09 21.06
CA ALA A 327 -18.97 13.81 20.84
C ALA A 327 -19.77 12.65 21.46
N VAL A 328 -20.69 12.09 20.67
CA VAL A 328 -21.32 10.84 21.00
C VAL A 328 -20.17 9.87 20.78
N GLU A 329 -19.65 9.30 21.87
CA GLU A 329 -18.88 8.07 21.78
C GLU A 329 -19.52 7.24 20.68
N PRO A 330 -18.81 6.88 19.59
CA PRO A 330 -19.45 6.21 18.47
C PRO A 330 -20.20 5.02 19.05
N SER A 331 -21.53 5.06 18.92
CA SER A 331 -22.41 4.09 19.56
C SER A 331 -21.90 2.71 19.19
N GLN A 332 -22.04 1.74 20.09
CA GLN A 332 -21.63 0.36 19.82
C GLN A 332 -22.18 -0.12 18.46
N SER A 333 -23.37 0.36 18.07
CA SER A 333 -24.00 0.18 16.76
C SER A 333 -23.25 0.82 15.58
N THR A 334 -22.70 2.03 15.70
CA THR A 334 -21.88 2.66 14.64
C THR A 334 -20.52 1.96 14.48
N ARG A 335 -19.89 1.54 15.59
CA ARG A 335 -18.71 0.66 15.56
C ARG A 335 -19.01 -0.68 14.89
N GLN A 336 -20.21 -1.22 15.12
CA GLN A 336 -20.69 -2.47 14.52
C GLN A 336 -21.06 -2.29 13.04
N HIS A 337 -21.64 -1.16 12.63
CA HIS A 337 -21.91 -0.82 11.23
C HIS A 337 -20.63 -0.56 10.44
N LEU A 338 -19.62 0.11 11.00
CA LEU A 338 -18.30 0.28 10.39
C LEU A 338 -17.50 -1.02 10.33
N SER A 339 -17.64 -1.88 11.35
CA SER A 339 -17.05 -3.23 11.33
C SER A 339 -17.77 -4.12 10.31
N CYS A 340 -19.10 -3.99 10.17
CA CYS A 340 -19.89 -4.60 9.11
C CYS A 340 -19.61 -4.00 7.74
N LEU A 341 -19.21 -2.73 7.61
CA LEU A 341 -18.81 -2.12 6.34
C LEU A 341 -17.39 -2.54 5.94
N LYS A 342 -16.47 -2.64 6.91
CA LYS A 342 -15.16 -3.31 6.75
C LYS A 342 -15.36 -4.75 6.30
N CYS A 343 -16.21 -5.51 7.00
CA CYS A 343 -16.58 -6.87 6.62
C CYS A 343 -17.33 -6.92 5.30
N ARG A 344 -18.19 -5.95 4.95
CA ARG A 344 -18.92 -5.93 3.67
C ARG A 344 -18.06 -5.50 2.50
N ILE A 345 -17.06 -4.64 2.66
CA ILE A 345 -16.12 -4.32 1.58
C ILE A 345 -15.16 -5.50 1.39
N ILE A 346 -14.67 -6.09 2.48
CA ILE A 346 -13.86 -7.31 2.43
C ILE A 346 -14.70 -8.49 1.92
N GLU A 347 -15.97 -8.65 2.31
CA GLU A 347 -16.91 -9.63 1.75
C GLU A 347 -17.21 -9.31 0.31
N VAL A 348 -17.56 -8.09 -0.10
CA VAL A 348 -17.78 -7.76 -1.51
C VAL A 348 -16.52 -8.03 -2.35
N GLN A 349 -15.32 -7.91 -1.77
CA GLN A 349 -14.09 -8.35 -2.42
C GLN A 349 -13.89 -9.88 -2.41
N ILE A 350 -14.18 -10.57 -1.30
CA ILE A 350 -14.11 -12.04 -1.20
C ILE A 350 -15.19 -12.67 -2.08
N THR A 351 -16.44 -12.24 -1.97
CA THR A 351 -17.58 -12.55 -2.84
C THR A 351 -17.32 -12.11 -4.28
N GLY A 352 -16.65 -10.99 -4.54
CA GLY A 352 -16.24 -10.61 -5.90
C GLY A 352 -15.24 -11.61 -6.47
N LEU A 353 -14.24 -12.00 -5.68
CA LEU A 353 -13.28 -13.04 -6.00
C LEU A 353 -13.97 -14.42 -6.14
N GLU A 354 -14.93 -14.75 -5.28
CA GLU A 354 -15.71 -16.00 -5.30
C GLU A 354 -16.67 -16.05 -6.47
N VAL A 355 -17.36 -14.96 -6.80
CA VAL A 355 -18.22 -14.84 -7.99
C VAL A 355 -17.36 -14.99 -9.23
N GLN A 356 -16.16 -14.42 -9.25
CA GLN A 356 -15.24 -14.56 -10.37
C GLN A 356 -14.67 -15.99 -10.46
N VAL A 357 -14.35 -16.62 -9.33
CA VAL A 357 -14.00 -18.06 -9.25
C VAL A 357 -15.18 -18.93 -9.71
N ARG A 358 -16.42 -18.62 -9.33
CA ARG A 358 -17.64 -19.33 -9.75
C ARG A 358 -17.99 -19.11 -11.22
N GLN A 359 -17.79 -17.91 -11.76
CA GLN A 359 -17.96 -17.60 -13.19
C GLN A 359 -16.93 -18.35 -14.02
N LEU A 360 -15.70 -18.47 -13.51
CA LEU A 360 -14.68 -19.32 -14.09
C LEU A 360 -15.11 -20.79 -14.02
N GLN A 361 -15.54 -21.31 -12.86
CA GLN A 361 -16.09 -22.68 -12.73
C GLN A 361 -17.32 -22.93 -13.63
N GLY A 362 -18.15 -21.91 -13.90
CA GLY A 362 -19.27 -21.98 -14.85
C GLY A 362 -18.78 -22.11 -16.31
N ARG A 363 -17.73 -21.37 -16.69
CA ARG A 363 -17.05 -21.55 -17.98
C ARG A 363 -16.39 -22.92 -18.11
N TRP A 364 -15.92 -23.51 -17.02
CA TRP A 364 -15.38 -24.88 -16.99
C TRP A 364 -16.44 -25.93 -17.37
N HIS A 365 -17.66 -25.84 -16.84
CA HIS A 365 -18.75 -26.76 -17.22
C HIS A 365 -19.14 -26.64 -18.70
N HIS A 366 -19.11 -25.43 -19.27
CA HIS A 366 -19.39 -25.22 -20.69
C HIS A 366 -18.30 -25.76 -21.63
N TYR A 367 -17.03 -25.73 -21.21
CA TYR A 367 -15.92 -26.33 -21.98
C TYR A 367 -15.86 -27.85 -21.85
N PHE A 368 -16.27 -28.43 -20.71
CA PHE A 368 -16.26 -29.88 -20.50
C PHE A 368 -17.40 -30.61 -21.26
N PHE A 369 -18.54 -29.94 -21.51
CA PHE A 369 -19.68 -30.54 -22.22
C PHE A 369 -19.65 -30.38 -23.75
N HIS A 370 -18.69 -29.64 -24.30
CA HIS A 370 -18.53 -29.46 -25.76
C HIS A 370 -17.32 -30.19 -26.36
N VAL A 371 -16.55 -30.92 -25.55
CA VAL A 371 -15.41 -31.76 -25.97
C VAL A 371 -15.62 -33.23 -25.56
N GLY A 372 -16.89 -33.66 -25.54
CA GLY A 372 -17.30 -35.06 -25.33
C GLY A 372 -17.86 -35.67 -26.60
#